data_AF-A0A366WXI2-F1
#
_entry.id   AF-A0A366WXI2-F1
#
_cell.length_a   1.000
_cell.length_b   1.000
_cell.length_c   1.000
_cell.angle_alpha   90.00
_cell.angle_beta   90.00
_cell.angle_gamma   90.00
#
_symmetry.space_group_name_H-M   'P 1'
#
loop_
_entity.id
_entity.type
_entity.pdbx_description
1 polymer ?
#
loop_
_entity_poly.entity_id
_entity_poly.type
_entity_poly.pdbx_seq_one_letter_code
_entity_poly.pdbx_strand_id
1 'polypeptide(L)'
;MSCKLTIRSDRVQNTRSEALNLVRNRKGRLPHIAAITAEPVPSRIAAIALGTGDIDCVYHFALNELVEVLRDQERETLELVETMIDGKRLRDISDLPLDLVV
;
A
#
# COMPACT_ATOMS: atom_id res chain seq x y z
N MET A 1 10.00 -3.06 5.49
CA MET A 1 8.56 -3.39 5.50
C MET A 1 7.89 -2.76 6.70
N SER A 2 6.78 -2.06 6.53
CA SER A 2 5.99 -1.44 7.62
C SER A 2 4.60 -2.08 7.66
N CYS A 3 4.16 -2.58 8.82
CA CYS A 3 2.87 -3.26 8.95
C CYS A 3 1.85 -2.37 9.67
N LYS A 4 0.64 -2.24 9.12
CA LYS A 4 -0.46 -1.45 9.67
C LYS A 4 -1.74 -2.28 9.64
N LEU A 5 -2.19 -2.78 10.81
CA LEU A 5 -3.46 -3.53 10.87
C LEU A 5 -4.63 -2.67 10.36
N THR A 6 -4.70 -1.42 10.82
CA THR A 6 -5.63 -0.40 10.32
C THR A 6 -4.90 0.92 10.12
N ILE A 7 -5.47 1.81 9.31
CA ILE A 7 -4.93 3.11 8.95
C ILE A 7 -5.87 4.19 9.47
N ARG A 8 -5.28 5.26 10.01
CA ARG A 8 -5.93 6.57 10.09
C ARG A 8 -5.04 7.56 9.36
N SER A 9 -5.65 8.55 8.73
CA SER A 9 -4.93 9.50 7.85
C SER A 9 -3.84 10.28 8.57
N ASP A 10 -3.95 10.51 9.87
CA ASP A 10 -2.92 11.12 10.72
C ASP A 10 -1.76 10.17 11.03
N ARG A 11 -2.05 8.88 11.28
CA ARG A 11 -1.07 7.88 11.70
C ARG A 11 -0.25 7.29 10.56
N VAL A 12 -0.63 7.55 9.32
CA VAL A 12 0.04 7.05 8.12
C VAL A 12 1.36 7.76 7.81
N GLN A 13 1.56 8.96 8.39
CA GLN A 13 2.73 9.80 8.12
C GLN A 13 4.04 9.23 8.67
N ASN A 14 3.97 8.35 9.67
CA ASN A 14 5.18 7.69 10.19
C ASN A 14 5.85 6.81 9.14
N THR A 15 5.08 6.01 8.39
CA THR A 15 5.61 5.13 7.35
C THR A 15 6.28 5.94 6.24
N ARG A 16 5.73 7.11 5.87
CA ARG A 16 6.36 8.02 4.91
C ARG A 16 7.65 8.62 5.45
N SER A 17 7.67 9.03 6.71
CA SER A 17 8.85 9.62 7.34
C SER A 17 9.99 8.60 7.51
N GLU A 18 9.66 7.35 7.90
CA GLU A 18 10.61 6.23 7.95
C GLU A 18 11.19 5.92 6.56
N ALA A 19 10.33 5.87 5.54
CA ALA A 19 10.75 5.67 4.16
C ALA A 19 11.71 6.76 3.68
N LEU A 20 11.36 8.03 3.88
CA LEU A 20 12.21 9.17 3.53
C LEU A 20 13.56 9.13 4.26
N ASN A 21 13.60 8.66 5.50
CA ASN A 21 14.84 8.49 6.24
C ASN A 21 15.73 7.40 5.62
N LEU A 22 15.15 6.27 5.19
CA LEU A 22 15.88 5.24 4.46
C LEU A 22 16.43 5.77 3.13
N VAL A 23 15.61 6.51 2.37
CA VAL A 23 16.03 7.12 1.11
C VAL A 23 17.19 8.09 1.32
N ARG A 24 17.10 8.97 2.33
CA ARG A 24 18.10 10.02 2.58
C ARG A 24 19.43 9.48 3.13
N ASN A 25 19.39 8.46 3.98
CA ASN A 25 20.58 7.99 4.71
C ASN A 25 21.22 6.73 4.12
N ARG A 26 20.69 6.20 3.01
CA ARG A 26 21.26 5.00 2.39
C ARG A 26 22.69 5.25 1.88
N LYS A 27 23.52 4.22 1.96
CA LYS A 27 24.77 4.09 1.20
C LYS A 27 24.67 2.81 0.37
N GLY A 28 24.38 2.93 -0.93
CA GLY A 28 24.15 1.81 -1.83
C GLY A 28 22.72 1.72 -2.37
N ARG A 29 22.31 0.52 -2.82
CA ARG A 29 20.97 0.25 -3.35
C ARG A 29 19.91 0.52 -2.27
N LEU A 30 18.81 1.17 -2.66
CA LEU A 30 17.68 1.38 -1.77
C LEU A 30 17.02 0.01 -1.46
N PRO A 31 16.75 -0.33 -0.20
CA PRO A 31 15.96 -1.52 0.12
C PRO A 31 14.51 -1.35 -0.35
N HIS A 32 13.79 -2.45 -0.55
CA HIS A 32 12.36 -2.40 -0.89
C HIS A 32 11.54 -1.76 0.24
N ILE A 33 10.92 -0.61 -0.04
CA ILE A 33 10.08 0.14 0.90
C ILE A 33 8.62 -0.23 0.66
N ALA A 34 8.18 -1.27 1.35
CA ALA A 34 6.82 -1.77 1.28
C ALA A 34 6.02 -1.48 2.57
N ALA A 35 4.71 -1.25 2.41
CA ALA A 35 3.74 -1.25 3.50
C ALA A 35 2.77 -2.42 3.34
N ILE A 36 2.44 -3.09 4.45
CA ILE A 36 1.42 -4.16 4.50
C ILE A 36 0.24 -3.66 5.33
N THR A 37 -0.99 -3.87 4.87
CA THR A 37 -2.18 -3.46 5.62
C THR A 37 -3.36 -4.42 5.51
N ALA A 38 -4.23 -4.38 6.52
CA ALA A 38 -5.56 -5.01 6.51
C ALA A 38 -6.67 -3.95 6.68
N GLU A 39 -6.39 -2.69 6.31
CA GLU A 39 -7.37 -1.61 6.36
C GLU A 39 -8.51 -1.86 5.36
N PRO A 40 -9.78 -1.95 5.80
CA PRO A 40 -10.88 -2.26 4.90
C PRO A 40 -11.39 -1.07 4.09
N VAL A 41 -11.08 0.17 4.47
CA VAL A 41 -11.63 1.36 3.80
C VAL A 41 -10.69 1.86 2.69
N PRO A 42 -11.09 1.83 1.41
CA PRO A 42 -10.21 2.19 0.30
C PRO A 42 -9.63 3.60 0.34
N SER A 43 -10.39 4.59 0.82
CA SER A 43 -9.88 5.96 0.99
C SER A 43 -8.70 6.06 1.98
N ARG A 44 -8.65 5.15 2.96
CA ARG A 44 -7.53 5.07 3.92
C ARG A 44 -6.35 4.28 3.37
N ILE A 45 -6.60 3.25 2.56
CA ILE A 45 -5.55 2.58 1.78
C ILE A 45 -4.90 3.58 0.82
N ALA A 46 -5.71 4.39 0.13
CA ALA A 46 -5.26 5.43 -0.79
C ALA A 46 -4.34 6.45 -0.12
N ALA A 47 -4.58 6.80 1.16
CA ALA A 47 -3.72 7.73 1.90
C ALA A 47 -2.26 7.27 2.01
N ILE A 48 -1.99 5.96 1.90
CA ILE A 48 -0.63 5.40 1.86
C ILE A 48 -0.19 5.00 0.45
N ALA A 49 -1.08 4.41 -0.36
CA ALA A 49 -0.75 3.86 -1.67
C ALA A 49 -0.58 4.93 -2.74
N LEU A 50 -1.47 5.93 -2.75
CA LEU A 50 -1.42 7.08 -3.65
C LEU A 50 -0.52 8.15 -3.02
N GLY A 51 0.51 8.57 -3.74
CA GLY A 51 1.45 9.57 -3.23
C GLY A 51 2.76 9.67 -4.01
N THR A 52 3.74 10.33 -3.38
CA THR A 52 4.94 10.93 -3.95
C THR A 52 6.13 9.99 -4.22
N GLY A 53 5.89 8.68 -4.27
CA GLY A 53 6.96 7.70 -4.56
C GLY A 53 7.84 7.33 -3.35
N ASP A 54 7.46 7.68 -2.13
CA ASP A 54 8.20 7.30 -0.91
C ASP A 54 8.05 5.81 -0.58
N ILE A 55 6.96 5.19 -1.03
CA ILE A 55 6.63 3.78 -0.82
C ILE A 55 6.58 3.12 -2.19
N ASP A 56 7.29 2.00 -2.35
CA ASP A 56 7.36 1.27 -3.62
C ASP A 56 6.01 0.63 -3.94
N CYS A 57 5.43 -0.10 -2.98
CA CYS A 57 4.11 -0.73 -3.10
C CYS A 57 3.44 -0.90 -1.73
N VAL A 58 2.11 -0.89 -1.72
CA VAL A 58 1.28 -1.31 -0.59
C VAL A 58 0.73 -2.70 -0.89
N TYR A 59 0.78 -3.59 0.09
CA TYR A 59 0.25 -4.95 -0.01
C TYR A 59 -0.94 -5.09 0.93
N HIS A 60 -2.08 -5.49 0.39
CA HIS A 60 -3.27 -5.75 1.19
C HIS A 60 -3.32 -7.23 1.59
N PHE A 61 -3.67 -7.50 2.84
CA PHE A 61 -3.70 -8.87 3.39
C PHE A 61 -4.73 -9.79 2.73
N ALA A 62 -5.81 -9.21 2.20
CA ALA A 62 -6.93 -9.93 1.58
C ALA A 62 -7.45 -9.09 0.40
N LEU A 63 -6.62 -8.83 -0.62
CA LEU A 63 -6.96 -7.88 -1.68
C LEU A 63 -8.12 -8.40 -2.54
N ASN A 64 -8.09 -9.69 -2.84
CA ASN A 64 -9.11 -10.33 -3.67
C ASN A 64 -10.49 -10.26 -2.99
N GLU A 65 -10.55 -10.58 -1.70
CA GLU A 65 -11.76 -10.50 -0.90
C GLU A 65 -12.27 -9.07 -0.78
N LEU A 66 -11.37 -8.09 -0.62
CA LEU A 66 -11.75 -6.67 -0.61
C LEU A 66 -12.41 -6.27 -1.94
N VAL A 67 -11.81 -6.64 -3.07
CA VAL A 67 -12.35 -6.33 -4.41
C VAL A 67 -13.71 -7.02 -4.61
N GLU A 68 -13.85 -8.28 -4.22
CA GLU A 68 -15.13 -9.01 -4.31
C GLU A 68 -16.23 -8.32 -3.52
N VAL A 69 -15.97 -7.94 -2.27
CA VAL A 69 -16.96 -7.23 -1.44
C VAL A 69 -17.33 -5.87 -2.03
N LEU A 70 -16.37 -5.16 -2.64
CA LEU A 70 -16.62 -3.84 -3.23
C LEU A 70 -17.41 -3.90 -4.54
N ARG A 71 -17.36 -5.01 -5.28
CA ARG A 71 -18.18 -5.20 -6.50
C ARG A 71 -19.68 -5.17 -6.24
N ASP A 72 -20.08 -5.61 -5.05
CA ASP A 72 -21.47 -5.61 -4.61
C ASP A 72 -21.87 -4.30 -3.87
N GLN A 73 -20.93 -3.34 -3.75
CA GLN A 73 -21.10 -2.07 -3.04
C GLN A 73 -20.99 -0.84 -3.98
N GLU A 74 -20.60 0.31 -3.43
CA GLU A 74 -20.47 1.58 -4.14
C GLU A 74 -19.37 1.55 -5.21
N ARG A 75 -19.76 1.90 -6.45
CA ARG A 75 -18.88 1.90 -7.61
C ARG A 75 -17.64 2.79 -7.48
N GLU A 76 -17.78 3.99 -6.90
CA GLU A 76 -16.66 4.92 -6.72
C GLU A 76 -15.56 4.33 -5.82
N THR A 77 -15.94 3.55 -4.81
CA THR A 77 -15.02 2.92 -3.87
C THR A 77 -14.24 1.79 -4.55
N LEU A 78 -14.89 1.01 -5.42
CA LEU A 78 -14.23 0.01 -6.25
C LEU A 78 -13.26 0.64 -7.25
N GLU A 79 -13.69 1.68 -7.97
CA GLU A 79 -12.86 2.37 -8.97
C GLU A 79 -11.57 2.94 -8.36
N LEU A 80 -11.63 3.41 -7.10
CA LEU A 80 -10.44 3.84 -6.36
C LEU A 80 -9.46 2.69 -6.11
N VAL A 81 -9.95 1.50 -5.74
CA VAL A 81 -9.11 0.31 -5.53
C VAL A 81 -8.50 -0.15 -6.85
N GLU A 82 -9.30 -0.26 -7.91
CA GLU A 82 -8.85 -0.65 -9.25
C GLU A 82 -7.77 0.32 -9.76
N THR A 83 -7.95 1.63 -9.59
CA THR A 83 -6.94 2.63 -9.92
C THR A 83 -5.60 2.38 -9.22
N MET A 84 -5.62 1.99 -7.94
CA MET A 84 -4.40 1.68 -7.19
C MET A 84 -3.76 0.36 -7.67
N ILE A 85 -4.55 -0.64 -8.04
CA ILE A 85 -4.07 -1.93 -8.57
C ILE A 85 -3.43 -1.73 -9.95
N ASP A 86 -4.15 -1.06 -10.86
CA ASP A 86 -3.69 -0.77 -12.22
C ASP A 86 -2.43 0.11 -12.21
N GLY A 87 -2.38 1.07 -11.28
CA GLY A 87 -1.20 1.90 -11.02
C GLY A 87 -0.03 1.16 -10.37
N LYS A 88 -0.15 -0.15 -10.08
CA LYS A 88 0.82 -0.98 -9.37
C LYS A 88 1.21 -0.41 -8.00
N ARG A 89 0.28 0.31 -7.36
CA ARG A 89 0.45 0.94 -6.03
C ARG A 89 -0.11 0.07 -4.92
N LEU A 90 -1.09 -0.77 -5.25
CA LEU A 90 -1.71 -1.74 -4.35
C LEU A 90 -1.63 -3.13 -4.99
N ARG A 91 -1.19 -4.12 -4.20
CA ARG A 91 -1.06 -5.53 -4.61
C ARG A 91 -1.54 -6.47 -3.51
N ASP A 92 -1.72 -7.74 -3.85
CA ASP A 92 -2.08 -8.74 -2.85
C ASP A 92 -0.83 -9.14 -2.05
N ILE A 93 -1.00 -9.52 -0.79
CA ILE A 93 0.12 -9.98 0.05
C ILE A 93 0.86 -11.19 -0.54
N SER A 94 0.19 -12.00 -1.37
CA SER A 94 0.81 -13.11 -2.09
C SER A 94 1.83 -12.69 -3.15
N ASP A 95 1.78 -11.45 -3.65
CA ASP A 95 2.75 -10.91 -4.61
C ASP A 95 4.08 -10.55 -3.94
N LEU A 96 4.06 -10.25 -2.63
CA LEU A 96 5.20 -9.74 -1.89
C LEU A 96 6.45 -10.63 -1.96
N PRO A 97 6.39 -11.97 -1.76
CA PRO A 97 7.58 -12.81 -1.82
C PRO A 97 8.29 -12.75 -3.18
N LEU A 98 7.54 -12.63 -4.27
CA LEU A 98 8.10 -12.49 -5.62
C LEU A 98 8.67 -11.09 -5.87
N ASP A 99 8.02 -10.06 -5.34
CA ASP A 99 8.53 -8.68 -5.42
C ASP A 99 9.80 -8.44 -4.59
N LEU A 100 10.09 -9.28 -3.60
CA LEU A 100 11.28 -9.15 -2.77
C LEU A 100 12.54 -9.77 -3.38
N VAL A 101 12.41 -10.58 -4.44
CA VAL A 101 13.53 -11.31 -5.05
C VAL A 101 14.07 -10.66 -6.33
N VAL A 102 13.64 -9.42 -6.65
CA VAL A 102 14.09 -8.64 -7.82
C VAL A 102 15.11 -7.54 -7.49
#